data_AF-A0A7S3KHT0-F1
#
_entry.id   AF-A0A7S3KHT0-F1
#
_cell.length_a   1.000
_cell.length_b   1.000
_cell.length_c   1.000
_cell.angle_alpha   90.00
_cell.angle_beta   90.00
_cell.angle_gamma   90.00
#
_symmetry.space_group_name_H-M   'P 1'
#
loop_
_entity.id
_entity.type
_entity.pdbx_description
1 polymer ?
#
loop_
_entity_poly.entity_id
_entity_poly.type
_entity_poly.pdbx_seq_one_letter_code
_entity_poly.pdbx_strand_id
1 'polypeptide(L)'
;MDENGFFFAFSRFGYISGIMAIIVNILTGRGKYIKVMLSYYCWRPLSRLTFTAYLIFPLVIGAAIFDTRKSLYATYSRAAISMMSSIILTYVFALFGFLLFEKPMENLKNYLKYLIFGVESLRFIPKSERLETISDKISKEDFNKKGV
;
A
#
# COMPACT_ATOMS: atom_id res chain seq x y z
N MET A 1 -40.64 -11.87 -12.07
CA MET A 1 -39.74 -10.72 -11.86
C MET A 1 -39.40 -10.73 -10.40
N ASP A 2 -38.20 -11.17 -10.13
CA ASP A 2 -37.81 -11.79 -8.87
C ASP A 2 -37.35 -10.64 -7.96
N GLU A 3 -37.92 -10.53 -6.76
CA GLU A 3 -37.70 -9.41 -5.85
C GLU A 3 -36.20 -9.14 -5.60
N ASN A 4 -35.39 -10.21 -5.64
CA ASN A 4 -33.94 -10.17 -5.46
C ASN A 4 -33.20 -9.41 -6.57
N GLY A 5 -33.70 -9.42 -7.81
CA GLY A 5 -33.04 -8.78 -8.95
C GLY A 5 -32.96 -7.26 -8.81
N PHE A 6 -34.00 -6.66 -8.25
CA PHE A 6 -34.03 -5.22 -7.95
C PHE A 6 -32.98 -4.84 -6.90
N PHE A 7 -32.83 -5.63 -5.82
CA PHE A 7 -31.84 -5.36 -4.78
C PHE A 7 -30.40 -5.36 -5.32
N PHE A 8 -30.05 -6.34 -6.16
CA PHE A 8 -28.71 -6.42 -6.74
C PHE A 8 -28.40 -5.22 -7.64
N ALA A 9 -29.36 -4.79 -8.47
CA ALA A 9 -29.18 -3.62 -9.34
C ALA A 9 -28.97 -2.34 -8.51
N PHE A 10 -29.86 -2.05 -7.56
CA PHE A 10 -29.81 -0.81 -6.77
C PHE A 10 -28.58 -0.72 -5.86
N SER A 11 -28.09 -1.84 -5.33
CA SER A 11 -26.91 -1.85 -4.45
C SER A 11 -25.68 -1.21 -5.10
N ARG A 12 -25.45 -1.50 -6.39
CA ARG A 12 -24.29 -1.00 -7.12
C ARG A 12 -24.45 0.46 -7.52
N PHE A 13 -25.67 0.87 -7.90
CA PHE A 13 -25.98 2.27 -8.17
C PHE A 13 -25.83 3.15 -6.93
N GLY A 14 -26.30 2.69 -5.76
CA GLY A 14 -26.15 3.42 -4.49
C GLY A 14 -24.69 3.62 -4.09
N TYR A 15 -23.85 2.61 -4.31
CA TYR A 15 -22.41 2.73 -4.06
C TYR A 15 -21.74 3.76 -4.99
N ILE A 16 -22.04 3.70 -6.29
CA ILE A 16 -21.46 4.60 -7.29
C ILE A 16 -21.91 6.05 -7.06
N SER A 17 -23.19 6.27 -6.77
CA SER A 17 -23.72 7.61 -6.51
C SER A 17 -23.09 8.24 -5.26
N GLY A 18 -22.87 7.45 -4.20
CA GLY A 18 -22.16 7.90 -3.01
C GLY A 18 -20.73 8.34 -3.31
N ILE A 19 -19.97 7.54 -4.07
CA ILE A 19 -18.60 7.92 -4.49
C ILE A 19 -18.62 9.18 -5.35
N MET A 20 -19.55 9.27 -6.29
CA MET A 20 -19.67 10.43 -7.18
C MET A 20 -19.91 11.71 -6.39
N ALA A 21 -20.80 11.68 -5.39
CA ALA A 21 -21.03 12.82 -4.52
C ALA A 21 -19.76 13.26 -3.77
N ILE A 22 -18.96 12.30 -3.29
CA ILE A 22 -17.68 12.59 -2.61
C ILE A 22 -16.70 13.27 -3.58
N ILE A 23 -16.53 12.72 -4.79
CA ILE A 23 -15.59 13.26 -5.80
C ILE A 23 -16.01 14.67 -6.23
N VAL A 24 -17.29 14.89 -6.53
CA VAL A 24 -17.80 16.20 -6.93
C VAL A 24 -17.57 17.26 -5.84
N ASN A 25 -17.72 16.89 -4.56
CA ASN A 25 -17.43 17.79 -3.44
C ASN A 25 -15.94 18.17 -3.35
N ILE A 26 -15.04 17.23 -3.66
CA ILE A 26 -13.59 17.49 -3.69
C ILE A 26 -13.23 18.42 -4.86
N LEU A 27 -13.77 18.15 -6.06
CA LEU A 27 -13.51 18.93 -7.27
C LEU A 27 -14.04 20.36 -7.19
N THR A 28 -15.21 20.55 -6.58
CA THR A 28 -15.85 21.88 -6.45
C THR A 28 -15.17 22.75 -5.37
N GLY A 29 -14.16 22.23 -4.66
CA GLY A 29 -13.44 22.96 -3.60
C GLY A 29 -14.25 23.21 -2.32
N ARG A 30 -15.51 22.77 -2.27
CA ARG A 30 -16.42 22.89 -1.12
C ARG A 30 -16.19 21.80 -0.06
N GLY A 31 -15.54 20.69 -0.43
CA GLY A 31 -15.24 19.56 0.46
C GLY A 31 -14.04 19.74 1.40
N LYS A 32 -13.94 20.85 2.15
CA LYS A 32 -12.83 21.08 3.09
C LYS A 32 -12.71 19.94 4.13
N TYR A 33 -13.83 19.50 4.69
CA TYR A 33 -13.86 18.42 5.68
C TYR A 33 -13.41 17.07 5.11
N ILE A 34 -13.91 16.71 3.93
CA ILE A 34 -13.54 15.45 3.25
C ILE A 34 -12.05 15.45 2.90
N LYS A 35 -11.51 16.59 2.44
CA LYS A 35 -10.09 16.73 2.11
C LYS A 35 -9.20 16.55 3.34
N VAL A 36 -9.59 17.11 4.49
CA VAL A 36 -8.86 16.92 5.76
C VAL A 36 -8.94 15.46 6.21
N MET A 37 -10.12 14.83 6.12
CA MET A 37 -10.29 13.42 6.45
C MET A 37 -9.37 12.53 5.60
N LEU A 38 -9.37 12.70 4.27
CA LEU A 38 -8.52 11.91 3.35
C LEU A 38 -7.03 12.22 3.48
N SER A 39 -6.66 13.42 3.91
CA SER A 39 -5.26 13.80 4.11
C SER A 39 -4.67 13.23 5.41
N TYR A 40 -5.47 12.56 6.24
CA TYR A 40 -5.01 12.04 7.51
C TYR A 40 -3.99 10.92 7.34
N TYR A 41 -2.93 10.93 8.14
CA TYR A 41 -1.80 10.00 7.99
C TYR A 41 -2.21 8.52 8.08
N CYS A 42 -3.27 8.20 8.82
CA CYS A 42 -3.77 6.81 8.95
C CYS A 42 -4.26 6.20 7.62
N TRP A 43 -4.66 6.98 6.63
CA TRP A 43 -5.14 6.42 5.36
C TRP A 43 -4.03 5.73 4.56
N ARG A 44 -2.77 6.19 4.69
CA ARG A 44 -1.64 5.57 3.99
C ARG A 44 -1.43 4.11 4.42
N PRO A 45 -1.20 3.79 5.71
CA PRO A 45 -1.05 2.40 6.13
C PRO A 45 -2.34 1.60 6.01
N LEU A 46 -3.51 2.21 6.20
CA LEU A 46 -4.80 1.51 6.08
C LEU A 46 -5.07 1.03 4.65
N SER A 47 -4.73 1.84 3.65
CA SER A 47 -4.86 1.45 2.23
C SER A 47 -3.98 0.25 1.87
N ARG A 48 -2.80 0.14 2.48
CA ARG A 48 -1.88 -0.98 2.23
C ARG A 48 -2.30 -2.24 2.98
N LEU A 49 -2.73 -2.11 4.24
CA LEU A 49 -3.27 -3.22 5.02
C LEU A 49 -4.50 -3.85 4.36
N THR A 50 -5.42 -3.02 3.87
CA THR A 50 -6.63 -3.49 3.17
C THR A 50 -6.32 -4.17 1.85
N PHE A 51 -5.29 -3.69 1.12
CA PHE A 51 -4.81 -4.36 -0.09
C PHE A 51 -4.23 -5.76 0.22
N THR A 52 -3.40 -5.88 1.26
CA THR A 52 -2.86 -7.18 1.70
C THR A 52 -3.96 -8.12 2.18
N ALA A 53 -4.96 -7.60 2.89
CA ALA A 53 -6.14 -8.37 3.29
C ALA A 53 -6.95 -8.85 2.09
N TYR A 54 -7.13 -8.02 1.08
CA TYR A 54 -7.82 -8.39 -0.16
C TYR A 54 -7.12 -9.55 -0.89
N LEU A 55 -5.79 -9.59 -0.90
CA LEU A 55 -5.03 -10.71 -1.49
C LEU A 55 -5.14 -12.02 -0.69
N ILE A 56 -5.19 -11.93 0.64
CA ILE A 56 -5.24 -13.10 1.53
C ILE A 56 -6.66 -13.66 1.65
N PHE A 57 -7.68 -12.82 1.53
CA PHE A 57 -9.09 -13.20 1.63
C PHE A 57 -9.50 -14.39 0.74
N PRO A 58 -9.24 -14.39 -0.59
CA PRO A 58 -9.57 -15.53 -1.44
C PRO A 58 -8.77 -16.79 -1.09
N LEU A 59 -7.56 -16.66 -0.53
CA LEU A 59 -6.74 -17.79 -0.08
C LEU A 59 -7.34 -18.45 1.17
N VAL A 60 -7.84 -17.65 2.12
CA VAL A 60 -8.54 -18.12 3.32
C VAL A 60 -9.86 -18.79 2.96
N ILE A 61 -10.65 -18.18 2.05
CA ILE A 61 -11.90 -18.77 1.57
C ILE A 61 -11.62 -20.06 0.79
N GLY A 62 -10.60 -20.07 -0.07
CA GLY A 62 -10.19 -21.27 -0.81
C GLY A 62 -9.86 -22.41 0.14
N ALA A 63 -9.03 -22.17 1.16
CA ALA A 63 -8.71 -23.15 2.18
C ALA A 63 -9.96 -23.67 2.93
N ALA A 64 -10.88 -22.77 3.30
CA ALA A 64 -12.13 -23.15 3.95
C ALA A 64 -13.04 -24.01 3.05
N ILE A 65 -13.07 -23.73 1.75
CA ILE A 65 -13.83 -24.54 0.77
C ILE A 65 -13.18 -25.92 0.60
N PHE A 66 -11.85 -26.01 0.54
CA PHE A 66 -11.15 -27.30 0.42
C PHE A 66 -11.37 -28.20 1.64
N ASP A 67 -11.49 -27.63 2.84
CA ASP A 67 -11.76 -28.36 4.08
C ASP A 67 -13.24 -28.80 4.19
N THR A 68 -14.15 -28.00 3.62
CA THR A 68 -15.59 -28.25 3.71
C THR A 68 -16.04 -29.34 2.73
N ARG A 69 -15.96 -30.62 3.13
CA ARG A 69 -16.47 -31.76 2.34
C ARG A 69 -17.97 -32.05 2.47
N LYS A 70 -18.71 -31.33 3.32
CA LYS A 70 -20.16 -31.53 3.51
C LYS A 70 -20.94 -30.27 3.17
N SER A 71 -22.07 -30.44 2.48
CA SER A 71 -23.05 -29.38 2.23
C SER A 71 -23.51 -28.79 3.55
N LEU A 72 -22.94 -27.63 3.90
CA LEU A 72 -23.43 -26.83 5.00
C LEU A 72 -24.82 -26.35 4.60
N TYR A 73 -25.85 -26.84 5.28
CA TYR A 73 -27.18 -26.24 5.20
C TYR A 73 -27.02 -24.77 5.61
N ALA A 74 -27.00 -23.90 4.60
CA ALA A 74 -26.74 -22.48 4.74
C ALA A 74 -27.99 -21.79 5.27
N THR A 75 -28.30 -22.01 6.55
CA THR A 75 -29.13 -21.07 7.29
C THR A 75 -28.42 -19.72 7.29
N TYR A 76 -29.14 -18.64 6.99
CA TYR A 76 -28.60 -17.26 6.92
C TYR A 76 -27.70 -16.92 8.11
N SER A 77 -28.07 -17.37 9.32
CA SER A 77 -27.33 -17.16 10.56
C SER A 77 -25.95 -17.85 10.56
N ARG A 78 -25.86 -19.09 10.06
CA ARG A 78 -24.59 -19.84 9.99
C ARG A 78 -23.66 -19.29 8.93
N ALA A 79 -24.22 -18.85 7.80
CA ALA A 79 -23.46 -18.17 6.75
C ALA A 79 -22.86 -16.85 7.25
N ALA A 80 -23.64 -16.04 7.99
CA ALA A 80 -23.15 -14.78 8.56
C ALA A 80 -22.01 -15.00 9.55
N ILE A 81 -22.11 -15.98 10.44
CA ILE A 81 -21.05 -16.30 11.43
C ILE A 81 -19.77 -16.76 10.72
N SER A 82 -19.89 -17.60 9.69
CA SER A 82 -18.73 -18.08 8.90
C SER A 82 -18.06 -16.96 8.10
N MET A 83 -18.82 -16.02 7.56
CA MET A 83 -18.27 -14.84 6.90
C MET A 83 -17.57 -13.92 7.89
N MET A 84 -18.16 -13.68 9.06
CA MET A 84 -17.55 -12.82 10.08
C MET A 84 -16.24 -13.40 10.59
N SER A 85 -16.18 -14.71 10.85
CA SER A 85 -14.97 -15.38 11.32
C SER A 85 -13.85 -15.38 10.27
N SER A 86 -14.18 -15.65 9.00
CA SER A 86 -13.20 -15.64 7.90
C SER A 86 -12.64 -14.24 7.63
N ILE A 87 -13.45 -13.17 7.78
CA ILE A 87 -12.99 -11.78 7.69
C ILE A 87 -11.97 -11.48 8.80
N ILE A 88 -12.32 -11.80 10.05
CA ILE A 88 -11.42 -11.57 11.21
C ILE A 88 -10.09 -12.31 11.02
N LEU A 89 -10.15 -13.58 10.63
CA LEU A 89 -8.97 -14.41 10.39
C LEU A 89 -8.07 -13.81 9.29
N THR A 90 -8.68 -13.36 8.19
CA THR A 90 -7.98 -12.73 7.07
C THR A 90 -7.27 -11.46 7.50
N TYR A 91 -7.91 -10.60 8.30
CA TYR A 91 -7.28 -9.38 8.80
C TYR A 91 -6.11 -9.66 9.74
N VAL A 92 -6.18 -10.72 10.55
CA VAL A 92 -5.06 -11.14 11.42
C VAL A 92 -3.88 -11.58 10.55
N PHE A 93 -4.09 -12.47 9.58
CA PHE A 93 -3.02 -12.91 8.66
C PHE A 93 -2.47 -11.77 7.81
N ALA A 94 -3.33 -10.87 7.35
CA ALA A 94 -2.92 -9.68 6.61
C ALA A 94 -2.08 -8.73 7.43
N LEU A 95 -2.38 -8.59 8.72
CA LEU A 95 -1.58 -7.80 9.64
C LEU A 95 -0.18 -8.41 9.80
N PHE A 96 -0.08 -9.73 9.99
CA PHE A 96 1.21 -10.42 10.03
C PHE A 96 1.99 -10.25 8.72
N GLY A 97 1.35 -10.47 7.57
CA GLY A 97 1.99 -10.29 6.26
C GLY A 97 2.46 -8.84 6.04
N PHE A 98 1.61 -7.87 6.36
CA PHE A 98 1.95 -6.45 6.28
C PHE A 98 3.14 -6.10 7.17
N LEU A 99 3.16 -6.58 8.43
CA LEU A 99 4.23 -6.25 9.36
C LEU A 99 5.56 -6.91 8.98
N LEU A 100 5.51 -8.16 8.49
CA LEU A 100 6.70 -8.93 8.11
C LEU A 100 7.30 -8.51 6.78
N PHE A 101 6.51 -8.12 5.79
CA PHE A 101 7.03 -7.76 4.46
C PHE A 101 7.17 -6.26 4.26
N GLU A 102 6.21 -5.47 4.73
CA GLU A 102 6.16 -4.06 4.37
C GLU A 102 7.14 -3.21 5.19
N LYS A 103 7.34 -3.53 6.47
CA LYS A 103 8.34 -2.86 7.32
C LYS A 103 9.78 -3.06 6.81
N PRO A 104 10.26 -4.27 6.48
CA PRO A 104 11.61 -4.42 5.96
C PRO A 104 11.77 -3.87 4.55
N MET A 105 10.76 -3.98 3.67
CA MET A 105 10.80 -3.37 2.33
C MET A 105 10.92 -1.85 2.40
N GLU A 106 10.23 -1.20 3.34
CA GLU A 106 10.31 0.25 3.50
C GLU A 106 11.70 0.69 4.00
N ASN A 107 12.29 -0.06 4.93
CA ASN A 107 13.67 0.15 5.36
C ASN A 107 14.65 -0.02 4.19
N LEU A 108 14.51 -1.09 3.40
CA LEU A 108 15.36 -1.35 2.25
C LEU A 108 15.26 -0.25 1.19
N LYS A 109 14.04 0.23 0.88
CA LYS A 109 13.84 1.37 -0.02
C LYS A 109 14.56 2.62 0.48
N ASN A 110 14.55 2.87 1.78
CA ASN A 110 15.25 4.02 2.35
C ASN A 110 16.76 3.87 2.19
N TYR A 111 17.35 2.71 2.50
CA TYR A 111 18.76 2.44 2.25
C TYR A 111 19.14 2.55 0.77
N LEU A 112 18.33 1.99 -0.13
CA LEU A 112 18.54 2.09 -1.57
C LEU A 112 18.46 3.56 -2.04
N LYS A 113 17.51 4.34 -1.50
CA LYS A 113 17.42 5.77 -1.77
C LYS A 113 18.67 6.50 -1.29
N TYR A 114 19.17 6.24 -0.09
CA TYR A 114 20.43 6.86 0.37
C TYR A 114 21.62 6.47 -0.51
N LEU A 115 21.66 5.23 -1.00
CA LEU A 115 22.75 4.75 -1.86
C LEU A 115 22.69 5.35 -3.26
N ILE A 116 21.50 5.43 -3.87
CA ILE A 116 21.30 6.04 -5.20
C ILE A 116 21.43 7.56 -5.13
N PHE A 117 20.77 8.22 -4.18
CA PHE A 117 20.79 9.68 -4.01
C PHE A 117 22.13 10.19 -3.46
N GLY A 118 22.84 9.37 -2.68
CA GLY A 118 24.23 9.64 -2.27
C GLY A 118 25.22 9.61 -3.42
N VAL A 119 24.93 8.86 -4.50
CA VAL A 119 25.66 8.94 -5.78
C VAL A 119 25.13 10.08 -6.66
N GLU A 120 23.86 10.46 -6.52
CA GLU A 120 23.23 11.60 -7.23
C GLU A 120 23.83 12.94 -6.78
N SER A 121 24.20 13.13 -5.51
CA SER A 121 24.82 14.40 -5.04
C SER A 121 26.16 14.69 -5.72
N LEU A 122 26.90 13.66 -6.15
CA LEU A 122 28.11 13.81 -6.96
C LEU A 122 27.81 14.03 -8.46
N ARG A 123 26.59 13.74 -8.93
CA ARG A 123 26.13 14.03 -10.30
C ARG A 123 25.57 15.45 -10.45
N PHE A 124 25.07 16.07 -9.38
CA PHE A 124 24.59 17.46 -9.35
C PHE A 124 25.72 18.51 -9.39
N ILE A 125 26.97 18.11 -9.25
CA ILE A 125 28.13 18.98 -9.48
C ILE A 125 28.40 19.04 -11.00
N PRO A 126 28.38 20.24 -11.61
CA PRO A 126 28.66 20.41 -13.04
C PRO A 126 30.00 19.74 -13.40
N LYS A 127 30.09 19.15 -14.60
CA LYS A 127 31.26 18.35 -15.03
C LYS A 127 32.59 19.11 -14.91
N SER A 128 32.58 20.44 -15.01
CA SER A 128 33.75 21.31 -14.82
C SER A 128 34.32 21.25 -13.39
N GLU A 129 33.45 21.37 -12.39
CA GLU A 129 33.83 21.42 -10.97
C GLU A 129 34.18 20.02 -10.42
N ARG A 130 33.63 18.96 -11.02
CA ARG A 130 34.05 17.58 -10.77
C ARG A 130 35.49 17.29 -11.19
N LEU A 131 35.97 17.87 -12.27
CA LEU A 131 37.34 17.63 -12.75
C LEU A 131 38.36 18.35 -11.87
N GLU A 132 38.03 19.54 -11.34
CA GLU A 132 38.87 20.24 -10.36
C GLU A 132 38.93 19.48 -9.03
N THR A 133 37.80 18.98 -8.52
CA THR A 133 37.79 18.24 -7.24
C THR A 133 38.53 16.89 -7.32
N ILE A 134 38.48 16.23 -8.49
CA ILE A 134 39.22 14.98 -8.74
C ILE A 134 40.71 15.28 -8.98
N SER A 135 41.05 16.36 -9.71
CA SER A 135 42.43 16.81 -9.92
C SER A 135 43.11 17.24 -8.62
N ASP A 136 42.40 17.90 -7.70
CA ASP A 136 42.92 18.29 -6.38
C ASP A 136 43.17 17.08 -5.48
N LYS A 137 42.32 16.05 -5.56
CA LYS A 137 42.54 14.80 -4.82
C LYS A 137 43.73 14.02 -5.36
N ILE A 138 43.90 13.95 -6.69
CA ILE A 138 45.03 13.28 -7.34
C ILE A 138 46.34 14.05 -7.07
N SER A 139 46.34 15.39 -7.17
CA SER A 139 47.51 16.24 -6.86
C SER A 139 47.98 16.07 -5.42
N LYS A 140 47.08 15.99 -4.44
CA LYS A 140 47.43 15.72 -3.04
C LYS A 140 47.97 14.31 -2.80
N GLU A 141 47.49 13.31 -3.53
CA GLU A 141 48.03 11.95 -3.45
C GLU A 141 49.42 11.83 -4.09
N ASP A 142 49.68 12.54 -5.19
CA ASP A 142 50.99 12.58 -5.85
C ASP A 142 52.06 13.33 -5.02
N PHE A 143 51.68 14.40 -4.31
CA PHE A 143 52.56 15.08 -3.36
C PHE A 143 52.90 14.20 -2.14
N ASN A 144 51.95 13.41 -1.64
CA ASN A 144 52.18 12.51 -0.50
C ASN A 144 53.12 11.34 -0.86
N LYS A 145 53.13 10.89 -2.12
CA LYS A 145 54.05 9.83 -2.59
C LYS A 145 55.49 10.29 -2.86
N LYS A 146 55.74 11.60 -3.03
CA LYS A 146 57.08 12.16 -3.27
C LYS A 146 57.78 12.66 -1.98
N GLY A 147 57.07 12.64 -0.85
CA GLY A 147 57.56 13.08 0.46
C GLY A 147 57.99 11.93 1.39
N VAL A 148 58.17 10.72 0.85
CA VAL A 148 58.74 9.54 1.54
C VAL A 148 59.92 9.03 0.73
#